data_AF-L0K9C6-F1
#
_entry.id   AF-L0K9C6-F1
#
_cell.length_a   1.000
_cell.length_b   1.000
_cell.length_c   1.000
_cell.angle_alpha   90.00
_cell.angle_beta   90.00
_cell.angle_gamma   90.00
#
_symmetry.space_group_name_H-M   'P 1'
#
loop_
_entity.id
_entity.type
_entity.pdbx_description
1 polymer ?
#
loop_
_entity_poly.entity_id
_entity_poly.type
_entity_poly.pdbx_seq_one_letter_code
_entity_poly.pdbx_strand_id
1 'polypeptide(L)'
;MANTEQMIIFDIGNEKFGIRITRVHEIIRMKEITELPDTSEYFAGIINLRGDIISVIDLRRRFGVKSREDTDETRIIVVGFKGQDVGLIVDAVSEVLHIDPADIDDPPQSMVSIKNNYLIGIAKSEDDMINILDLDNLLESKEDIKIEK
;
A
#
# COMPACT_ATOMS: atom_id res chain seq x y z
N MET A 1 12.55 15.88 -22.20
CA MET A 1 11.16 15.54 -21.80
C MET A 1 11.25 15.12 -20.35
N ALA A 2 10.50 15.73 -19.45
CA ALA A 2 10.49 15.30 -18.05
C ALA A 2 9.87 13.88 -18.00
N ASN A 3 10.57 12.93 -17.39
CA ASN A 3 10.14 11.53 -17.31
C ASN A 3 9.35 11.35 -16.02
N THR A 4 8.15 11.91 -15.98
CA THR A 4 7.29 11.83 -14.80
C THR A 4 6.65 10.44 -14.68
N GLU A 5 6.53 9.96 -13.45
CA GLU A 5 5.85 8.71 -13.13
C GLU A 5 4.45 9.00 -12.58
N GLN A 6 3.47 8.23 -13.04
CA GLN A 6 2.11 8.31 -12.52
C GLN A 6 2.01 7.50 -11.21
N MET A 7 1.55 8.16 -10.16
CA MET A 7 1.45 7.62 -8.81
C MET A 7 0.00 7.67 -8.33
N ILE A 8 -0.50 6.56 -7.79
CA ILE A 8 -1.74 6.54 -7.02
C ILE A 8 -1.44 7.07 -5.62
N ILE A 9 -2.16 8.11 -5.21
CA ILE A 9 -2.05 8.71 -3.88
C ILE A 9 -3.19 8.22 -3.02
N PHE A 10 -2.87 7.80 -1.80
CA PHE A 10 -3.83 7.29 -0.84
C PHE A 10 -3.43 7.65 0.59
N ASP A 11 -4.39 7.60 1.49
CA ASP A 11 -4.22 7.97 2.88
C ASP A 11 -4.08 6.73 3.77
N ILE A 12 -3.16 6.77 4.74
CA ILE A 12 -3.10 5.85 5.88
C ILE A 12 -2.97 6.66 7.17
N GLY A 13 -3.95 6.55 8.06
CA GLY A 13 -4.06 7.45 9.20
C GLY A 13 -4.20 8.92 8.75
N ASN A 14 -3.22 9.75 9.13
CA ASN A 14 -3.15 11.17 8.77
C ASN A 14 -2.03 11.47 7.77
N GLU A 15 -1.48 10.44 7.12
CA GLU A 15 -0.34 10.57 6.23
C GLU A 15 -0.70 10.10 4.81
N LYS A 16 -0.12 10.76 3.81
CA LYS A 16 -0.26 10.41 2.40
C LYS A 16 0.86 9.47 1.96
N PHE A 17 0.47 8.51 1.13
CA PHE A 17 1.36 7.52 0.53
C PHE A 17 1.15 7.48 -0.98
N GLY A 18 2.21 7.11 -1.69
CA GLY A 18 2.23 6.98 -3.14
C GLY A 18 2.80 5.65 -3.59
N ILE A 19 2.16 5.04 -4.59
CA ILE A 19 2.69 3.88 -5.32
C ILE A 19 2.56 4.10 -6.82
N ARG A 20 3.47 3.50 -7.59
CA ARG A 20 3.45 3.56 -9.06
C ARG A 20 2.16 2.94 -9.59
N ILE A 21 1.46 3.67 -10.46
CA ILE A 21 0.21 3.18 -11.08
C ILE A 21 0.43 1.88 -11.85
N THR A 22 1.63 1.68 -12.41
CA THR A 22 2.00 0.49 -13.17
C THR A 22 2.05 -0.79 -12.32
N ARG A 23 2.02 -0.66 -10.98
CA ARG A 23 1.96 -1.78 -10.04
C ARG A 23 0.53 -2.11 -9.63
N VAL A 24 -0.43 -1.22 -9.90
CA VAL A 24 -1.83 -1.34 -9.48
C VAL A 24 -2.62 -2.04 -10.59
N HIS A 25 -3.29 -3.13 -10.24
CA HIS A 25 -4.15 -3.87 -11.17
C HIS A 25 -5.59 -3.37 -11.08
N GLU A 26 -6.14 -3.20 -9.88
CA GLU A 26 -7.44 -2.58 -9.65
C GLU A 26 -7.56 -1.99 -8.24
N ILE A 27 -8.54 -1.11 -8.05
CA ILE A 27 -8.90 -0.55 -6.74
C ILE A 27 -10.36 -0.91 -6.50
N ILE A 28 -10.63 -1.64 -5.42
CA ILE A 28 -11.97 -2.14 -5.09
C ILE A 28 -12.44 -1.57 -3.75
N ARG A 29 -13.76 -1.58 -3.56
CA ARG A 29 -14.34 -1.32 -2.23
C ARG A 29 -13.99 -2.46 -1.27
N MET A 30 -14.10 -2.18 0.03
CA MET A 30 -14.00 -3.23 1.04
C MET A 30 -14.93 -4.39 0.72
N LYS A 31 -14.40 -5.59 0.89
CA LYS A 31 -15.12 -6.87 0.77
C LYS A 31 -14.97 -7.61 2.08
N GLU A 32 -15.83 -8.60 2.30
CA GLU A 32 -15.66 -9.53 3.40
C GLU A 32 -14.31 -10.26 3.27
N ILE A 33 -13.51 -10.20 4.33
CA ILE A 33 -12.19 -10.81 4.42
C ILE A 33 -12.32 -12.08 5.26
N THR A 34 -11.81 -13.19 4.73
CA THR A 34 -11.68 -14.43 5.50
C THR A 34 -10.36 -14.40 6.25
N GLU A 35 -10.42 -14.22 7.57
CA GLU A 35 -9.25 -14.24 8.45
C GLU A 35 -8.63 -15.65 8.47
N LEU A 36 -7.30 -15.71 8.54
CA LEU A 36 -6.54 -16.97 8.67
C LEU A 36 -5.94 -17.07 10.09
N PRO A 37 -5.91 -18.27 10.69
CA PRO A 37 -5.26 -18.48 11.97
C PRO A 37 -3.72 -18.38 11.84
N ASP A 38 -3.05 -18.06 12.95
CA ASP A 38 -1.59 -18.08 13.10
C ASP A 38 -0.80 -17.20 12.10
N THR A 39 -1.38 -16.07 11.67
CA THR A 39 -0.72 -15.08 10.79
C THR A 39 -0.23 -13.85 11.55
N SER A 40 0.69 -13.08 10.95
CA SER A 40 1.06 -11.77 11.47
C SER A 40 -0.15 -10.84 11.59
N GLU A 41 -0.09 -9.93 12.56
CA GLU A 41 -1.16 -8.96 12.84
C GLU A 41 -1.53 -8.09 11.63
N TYR A 42 -0.55 -7.77 10.77
CA TYR A 42 -0.77 -6.96 9.56
C TYR A 42 -1.43 -7.74 8.41
N PHE A 43 -1.47 -9.07 8.48
CA PHE A 43 -2.16 -9.88 7.50
C PHE A 43 -3.65 -9.91 7.87
N ALA A 44 -4.48 -9.30 7.04
CA ALA A 44 -5.91 -9.21 7.30
C ALA A 44 -6.64 -10.52 6.97
N GLY A 45 -6.11 -11.30 6.02
CA GLY A 45 -6.74 -12.53 5.55
C GLY A 45 -6.69 -12.67 4.03
N ILE A 46 -7.71 -13.31 3.49
CA ILE A 46 -7.89 -13.49 2.04
C ILE A 46 -9.26 -13.01 1.58
N ILE A 47 -9.35 -12.62 0.30
CA ILE A 47 -10.61 -12.33 -0.39
C ILE A 47 -10.72 -13.16 -1.66
N ASN A 48 -11.95 -13.44 -2.09
CA ASN A 48 -12.22 -13.92 -3.44
C ASN A 48 -12.54 -12.73 -4.36
N LEU A 49 -11.71 -12.53 -5.38
CA LEU A 49 -11.90 -11.55 -6.43
C LEU A 49 -12.04 -12.27 -7.77
N ARG A 50 -13.28 -12.36 -8.27
CA ARG A 50 -13.62 -12.96 -9.57
C ARG A 50 -13.14 -14.41 -9.75
N GLY A 51 -13.08 -15.17 -8.64
CA GLY A 51 -12.62 -16.55 -8.63
C GLY A 51 -11.18 -16.72 -8.17
N ASP A 52 -10.38 -15.65 -8.19
CA ASP A 52 -9.00 -15.66 -7.71
C ASP A 52 -8.96 -15.33 -6.21
N ILE A 53 -8.15 -16.09 -5.47
CA ILE A 53 -7.90 -15.82 -4.05
C ILE A 53 -6.76 -14.81 -3.96
N ILE A 54 -6.99 -13.72 -3.22
CA ILE A 54 -6.04 -12.63 -3.05
C ILE A 54 -5.74 -12.47 -1.56
N SER A 55 -4.46 -12.48 -1.22
CA SER A 55 -3.97 -12.15 0.12
C SER A 55 -4.16 -10.66 0.39
N VAL A 56 -4.63 -10.31 1.59
CA VAL A 56 -4.92 -8.92 1.94
C VAL A 56 -4.11 -8.49 3.17
N ILE A 57 -3.43 -7.36 3.05
CA ILE A 57 -2.63 -6.73 4.10
C ILE A 57 -3.32 -5.44 4.57
N ASP A 58 -3.43 -5.25 5.88
CA ASP A 58 -3.85 -4.00 6.49
C ASP A 58 -2.64 -3.07 6.69
N LEU A 59 -2.56 -1.99 5.91
CA LEU A 59 -1.44 -1.06 5.99
C LEU A 59 -1.42 -0.24 7.28
N ARG A 60 -2.56 -0.02 7.95
CA ARG A 60 -2.55 0.63 9.27
C ARG A 60 -1.79 -0.24 10.25
N ARG A 61 -2.14 -1.53 10.31
CA ARG A 61 -1.47 -2.51 11.17
C ARG A 61 -0.01 -2.69 10.79
N ARG A 62 0.30 -2.81 9.49
CA ARG A 62 1.67 -2.93 8.96
C ARG A 62 2.57 -1.76 9.38
N PHE A 63 1.99 -0.57 9.49
CA PHE A 63 2.72 0.64 9.84
C PHE A 63 2.59 1.04 11.33
N GLY A 64 1.95 0.20 12.15
CA GLY A 64 1.72 0.50 13.57
C GLY A 64 0.82 1.71 13.81
N VAL A 65 0.00 2.07 12.84
CA VAL A 65 -1.00 3.15 12.96
C VAL A 65 -2.19 2.62 13.76
N LYS A 66 -2.71 3.47 14.65
CA LYS A 66 -3.86 3.11 15.49
C LYS A 66 -5.03 2.66 14.61
N SER A 67 -5.59 1.49 14.94
CA SER A 67 -6.77 0.97 14.26
C SER A 67 -7.93 1.96 14.32
N ARG A 68 -8.66 2.06 13.20
CA ARG A 68 -9.90 2.83 13.05
C ARG A 68 -10.94 1.95 12.36
N GLU A 69 -12.21 2.28 12.55
CA GLU A 69 -13.27 1.63 11.80
C GLU A 69 -13.16 1.99 10.32
N ASP A 70 -13.51 1.03 9.46
CA ASP A 70 -13.57 1.26 8.03
C ASP A 70 -14.76 2.14 7.67
N THR A 71 -14.58 2.99 6.66
CA THR A 71 -15.58 3.91 6.15
C THR A 71 -15.96 3.55 4.71
N ASP A 72 -16.92 4.27 4.16
CA ASP A 72 -17.25 4.19 2.72
C ASP A 72 -16.10 4.64 1.80
N GLU A 73 -15.05 5.25 2.35
CA GLU A 73 -13.84 5.65 1.64
C GLU A 73 -12.77 4.56 1.64
N THR A 74 -12.79 3.63 2.61
CA THR A 74 -11.82 2.54 2.71
C THR A 74 -11.81 1.70 1.43
N ARG A 75 -10.63 1.44 0.89
CA ARG A 75 -10.42 0.66 -0.35
C ARG A 75 -9.42 -0.46 -0.12
N ILE A 76 -9.49 -1.46 -1.00
CA ILE A 76 -8.42 -2.43 -1.20
C ILE A 76 -7.76 -2.09 -2.55
N ILE A 77 -6.49 -1.71 -2.52
CA ILE A 77 -5.67 -1.54 -3.72
C ILE A 77 -5.04 -2.90 -4.04
N VAL A 78 -5.40 -3.46 -5.19
CA VAL A 78 -4.83 -4.72 -5.68
C VAL A 78 -3.58 -4.41 -6.49
N VAL A 79 -2.44 -4.93 -6.04
CA VAL A 79 -1.13 -4.74 -6.67
C VAL A 79 -0.50 -6.06 -7.09
N GLY A 80 0.31 -6.02 -8.14
CA GLY A 80 1.07 -7.17 -8.61
C GLY A 80 2.43 -7.28 -7.89
N PHE A 81 2.71 -8.47 -7.33
CA PHE A 81 3.98 -8.81 -6.68
C PHE A 81 4.41 -10.24 -7.01
N LYS A 82 5.62 -10.41 -7.57
CA LYS A 82 6.21 -11.71 -7.95
C LYS A 82 5.27 -12.65 -8.73
N GLY A 83 4.39 -12.08 -9.56
CA GLY A 83 3.43 -12.83 -10.40
C GLY A 83 2.13 -13.21 -9.70
N GLN A 84 1.88 -12.68 -8.50
CA GLN A 84 0.65 -12.85 -7.73
C GLN A 84 0.01 -11.48 -7.43
N ASP A 85 -1.28 -11.48 -7.13
CA ASP A 85 -2.01 -10.30 -6.70
C ASP A 85 -2.08 -10.24 -5.17
N VAL A 86 -1.86 -9.04 -4.65
CA VAL A 86 -1.96 -8.73 -3.21
C VAL A 86 -2.85 -7.52 -3.01
N GLY A 87 -3.81 -7.60 -2.11
CA GLY A 87 -4.66 -6.50 -1.69
C GLY A 87 -4.04 -5.70 -0.55
N LEU A 88 -4.07 -4.37 -0.65
CA LEU A 88 -3.63 -3.45 0.39
C LEU A 88 -4.84 -2.66 0.88
N ILE A 89 -5.23 -2.82 2.14
CA ILE A 89 -6.28 -2.00 2.74
C ILE A 89 -5.71 -0.62 3.02
N VAL A 90 -6.39 0.39 2.49
CA VAL A 90 -6.06 1.81 2.65
C VAL A 90 -7.29 2.60 3.07
N ASP A 91 -7.07 3.76 3.68
CA ASP A 91 -8.17 4.55 4.24
C ASP A 91 -8.99 5.29 3.21
N ALA A 92 -8.32 5.86 2.22
CA ALA A 92 -8.94 6.50 1.07
C ALA A 92 -7.94 6.53 -0.08
N VAL A 93 -8.43 6.45 -1.31
CA VAL A 93 -7.63 6.76 -2.51
C VAL A 93 -8.01 8.17 -2.93
N SER A 94 -7.05 9.09 -2.90
CA SER A 94 -7.31 10.51 -3.09
C SER A 94 -7.28 10.87 -4.58
N GLU A 95 -6.16 10.65 -5.27
CA GLU A 95 -5.94 11.13 -6.63
C GLU A 95 -4.77 10.42 -7.35
N VAL A 96 -4.53 10.81 -8.61
CA VAL A 96 -3.37 10.37 -9.40
C VAL A 96 -2.49 11.57 -9.69
N LEU A 97 -1.23 11.52 -9.25
CA LEU A 97 -0.24 12.57 -9.49
C LEU A 97 0.84 12.13 -10.47
N HIS A 98 1.42 13.09 -11.18
CA HIS A 98 2.63 12.88 -11.96
C HIS A 98 3.81 13.44 -11.16
N ILE A 99 4.70 12.55 -10.73
CA ILE A 99 5.86 12.91 -9.90
C ILE A 99 7.11 12.65 -10.73
N ASP A 100 7.97 13.66 -10.89
CA ASP A 100 9.30 13.44 -11.46
C ASP A 100 10.14 12.67 -10.43
N PRO A 101 10.77 11.55 -10.79
CA PRO A 101 11.67 10.84 -9.88
C PRO A 101 12.79 11.72 -9.31
N ALA A 102 13.17 12.80 -10.00
CA ALA A 102 14.14 13.78 -9.50
C ALA A 102 13.61 14.63 -8.33
N ASP A 103 12.29 14.69 -8.13
CA ASP A 103 11.63 15.43 -7.05
C ASP A 103 11.33 14.54 -5.82
N ILE A 104 11.87 13.32 -5.80
CA ILE A 104 11.77 12.40 -4.66
C ILE A 104 13.04 12.54 -3.82
N ASP A 105 12.88 13.13 -2.64
CA ASP A 105 13.96 13.29 -1.66
C ASP A 105 14.12 12.00 -0.83
N ASP A 106 15.33 11.76 -0.32
CA ASP A 106 15.57 10.70 0.67
C ASP A 106 14.71 10.94 1.94
N PRO A 107 14.21 9.87 2.59
CA PRO A 107 13.51 10.00 3.86
C PRO A 107 14.42 10.68 4.91
N PRO A 108 13.90 11.60 5.75
CA PRO A 108 14.69 12.26 6.78
C PRO A 108 15.32 11.23 7.72
N GLN A 109 16.64 11.37 7.99
CA GLN A 109 17.34 10.45 8.90
C GLN A 109 16.77 10.44 10.33
N SER A 110 16.09 11.52 10.73
CA SER A 110 15.39 11.64 12.02
C SER A 110 14.08 10.84 12.07
N MET A 111 13.55 10.38 10.94
CA MET A 111 12.32 9.61 10.85
C MET A 111 12.59 8.13 11.17
N VAL A 112 12.67 7.81 12.45
CA VAL A 112 12.76 6.41 12.92
C VAL A 112 11.35 5.87 13.10
N SER A 113 10.84 5.19 12.07
CA SER A 113 9.53 4.52 12.09
C SER A 113 9.62 3.21 11.32
N ILE A 114 8.77 2.22 11.67
CA ILE A 114 8.60 0.97 10.91
C ILE A 114 8.36 1.26 9.42
N LYS A 115 7.68 2.37 9.12
CA LYS A 115 7.40 2.86 7.77
C LYS A 115 8.67 3.09 6.94
N ASN A 116 9.75 3.57 7.56
CA ASN A 116 10.97 3.98 6.85
C ASN A 116 11.65 2.81 6.12
N ASN A 117 11.48 1.58 6.61
CA ASN A 117 11.98 0.37 5.95
C ASN A 117 11.26 0.06 4.62
N TYR A 118 10.14 0.73 4.36
CA TYR A 118 9.29 0.51 3.19
C TYR A 118 9.14 1.77 2.33
N LEU A 119 10.00 2.79 2.54
CA LEU A 119 9.98 4.01 1.74
C LEU A 119 11.11 3.98 0.71
N ILE A 120 10.78 4.35 -0.52
CA ILE A 120 11.76 4.76 -1.53
C ILE A 120 12.24 6.18 -1.22
N GLY A 121 11.32 7.05 -0.80
CA GLY A 121 11.59 8.46 -0.55
C GLY A 121 10.33 9.25 -0.25
N ILE A 122 10.44 10.57 -0.27
CA ILE A 122 9.34 11.51 -0.03
C ILE A 122 9.26 12.48 -1.19
N ALA A 123 8.10 12.55 -1.84
CA ALA A 123 7.81 13.58 -2.83
C ALA A 123 7.07 14.75 -2.16
N LYS A 124 7.34 15.98 -2.62
CA LYS A 124 6.59 17.18 -2.23
C LYS A 124 5.72 17.61 -3.39
N SER A 125 4.42 17.74 -3.16
CA SER A 125 3.47 18.23 -4.16
C SER A 125 2.65 19.36 -3.57
N GLU A 126 2.81 20.56 -4.13
CA GLU A 126 2.20 21.84 -3.69
C GLU A 126 2.45 22.15 -2.20
N ASP A 127 1.73 21.52 -1.27
CA ASP A 127 1.87 21.68 0.19
C ASP A 127 1.88 20.34 0.96
N ASP A 128 1.72 19.19 0.28
CA ASP A 128 1.63 17.88 0.91
C ASP A 128 2.94 17.08 0.75
N MET A 129 3.31 16.38 1.83
CA MET A 129 4.36 15.36 1.81
C MET A 129 3.75 14.00 1.49
N ILE A 130 4.28 13.35 0.46
CA ILE A 130 3.81 12.05 -0.02
C ILE A 130 4.92 11.03 0.18
N ASN A 131 4.66 10.05 1.03
CA ASN A 131 5.59 8.95 1.29
C ASN A 131 5.54 7.94 0.14
N ILE A 132 6.61 7.81 -0.64
CA ILE A 132 6.66 6.90 -1.78
C ILE A 132 7.05 5.51 -1.30
N LEU A 133 6.15 4.53 -1.45
CA LEU A 133 6.35 3.19 -0.93
C LEU A 133 7.19 2.32 -1.87
N ASP A 134 8.09 1.55 -1.25
CA ASP A 134 8.74 0.40 -1.86
C ASP A 134 7.86 -0.83 -1.67
N LEU A 135 7.06 -1.15 -2.69
CA LEU A 135 6.17 -2.32 -2.67
C LEU A 135 6.93 -3.63 -2.55
N ASP A 136 8.15 -3.73 -3.11
CA ASP A 136 8.89 -4.99 -3.05
C ASP A 136 9.31 -5.27 -1.61
N ASN A 137 9.93 -4.29 -0.95
CA ASN A 137 10.31 -4.41 0.47
C ASN A 137 9.09 -4.51 1.41
N LEU A 138 7.99 -3.83 1.09
CA LEU A 138 6.75 -3.88 1.88
C LEU A 138 6.16 -5.29 1.91
N LEU A 139 6.12 -5.94 0.75
CA LEU A 139 5.50 -7.25 0.52
C LEU A 139 6.47 -8.41 0.73
N GLU A 140 7.78 -8.13 0.80
CA GLU A 140 8.80 -9.11 1.15
C GLU A 140 8.78 -9.39 2.66
N SER A 141 7.74 -10.07 3.13
CA SER A 141 7.73 -10.73 4.43
C SER A 141 7.69 -12.26 4.26
N LYS A 142 8.36 -12.96 5.20
CA LYS A 142 8.55 -14.42 5.17
C LYS A 142 7.28 -15.22 5.46
N GLU A 143 6.15 -14.56 5.71
CA GLU A 143 4.87 -15.22 5.82
C GLU A 143 4.33 -15.41 4.41
N ASP A 144 4.84 -16.47 3.81
CA ASP A 144 4.33 -17.14 2.62
C ASP A 144 3.01 -16.53 2.10
N ILE A 145 3.15 -15.59 1.14
CA ILE A 145 2.13 -15.34 0.11
C ILE A 145 2.08 -16.60 -0.78
N LYS A 146 1.79 -17.75 -0.15
CA LYS A 146 1.56 -19.03 -0.78
C LYS A 146 0.09 -19.29 -0.63
N ILE A 147 -0.65 -18.77 -1.59
CA ILE A 147 -1.89 -19.42 -1.95
C ILE A 147 -1.44 -20.59 -2.82
N GLU A 148 -1.26 -21.76 -2.21
CA GLU A 148 -1.14 -23.00 -2.96
C GLU A 148 -2.39 -23.13 -3.84
N LYS A 149 -2.19 -23.30 -5.15
CA LYS A 149 -3.25 -23.67 -6.10
C LYS A 149 -3.69 -25.10 -5.88
#